data_AF-A0A7C7BU01-F1
#
_entry.id   AF-A0A7C7BU01-F1
#
_cell.length_a   1.000
_cell.length_b   1.000
_cell.length_c   1.000
_cell.angle_alpha   90.00
_cell.angle_beta   90.00
_cell.angle_gamma   90.00
#
_symmetry.space_group_name_H-M   'P 1'
#
loop_
_entity.id
_entity.type
_entity.pdbx_description
1 polymer ?
#
loop_
_entity_poly.entity_id
_entity_poly.type
_entity_poly.pdbx_seq_one_letter_code
_entity_poly.pdbx_strand_id
1 'polypeptide(L)'
;MEITETKNESLKRAYKIIVPTADIESRMASRLGEIARTARMPGFRPGKVPVHLLRKTHGNAVMGEVLEQTVSESSQSAISENDLRPVTQPKIEIDKFEDGEDLEYTMELEIFPEITLADFSSLKLERLKVSSNEEKIDATIQQIAASQKESIPLEVKRNIEEGDVVVIDFLGRVNGEEFEGGKAEGYSL
;
A
#
# COMPACT_ATOMS: atom_id res chain seq x y z
N MET A 1 -29.96 1.76 22.28
CA MET A 1 -28.50 1.97 22.24
C MET A 1 -28.24 3.44 22.52
N GLU A 2 -27.29 3.73 23.39
CA GLU A 2 -26.85 5.10 23.72
C GLU A 2 -25.36 5.22 23.37
N ILE A 3 -24.99 6.29 22.66
CA ILE A 3 -23.62 6.57 22.25
C ILE A 3 -23.23 7.92 22.86
N THR A 4 -22.15 7.92 23.63
CA THR A 4 -21.63 9.13 24.28
C THR A 4 -20.17 9.33 23.92
N GLU A 5 -19.82 10.53 23.46
CA GLU A 5 -18.42 10.87 23.16
C GLU A 5 -17.69 11.21 24.47
N THR A 6 -16.60 10.50 24.76
CA THR A 6 -15.85 10.65 26.01
C THR A 6 -14.52 11.37 25.83
N LYS A 7 -13.87 11.24 24.67
CA LYS A 7 -12.63 11.97 24.34
C LYS A 7 -12.62 12.45 22.90
N ASN A 8 -12.16 13.68 22.73
CA ASN A 8 -11.93 14.33 21.44
C ASN A 8 -10.63 15.12 21.49
N GLU A 9 -9.50 14.44 21.24
CA GLU A 9 -8.18 15.05 21.28
C GLU A 9 -7.46 14.83 19.96
N SER A 10 -7.20 15.92 19.22
CA SER A 10 -6.52 15.86 17.91
C SER A 10 -7.26 14.90 16.96
N LEU A 11 -6.65 13.77 16.59
CA LEU A 11 -7.22 12.73 15.75
C LEU A 11 -7.85 11.57 16.54
N LYS A 12 -7.66 11.53 17.85
CA LYS A 12 -8.21 10.48 18.71
C LYS A 12 -9.65 10.80 19.07
N ARG A 13 -10.52 9.80 18.95
CA ARG A 13 -11.91 9.82 19.40
C ARG A 13 -12.15 8.61 20.29
N ALA A 14 -12.86 8.83 21.39
CA ALA A 14 -13.34 7.75 22.25
C ALA A 14 -14.85 7.90 22.43
N TYR A 15 -15.57 6.80 22.30
CA TYR A 15 -17.01 6.70 22.48
C TYR A 15 -17.31 5.64 23.50
N LYS A 16 -18.19 5.96 24.45
CA LYS A 16 -18.81 5.01 25.36
C LYS A 16 -20.17 4.62 24.79
N ILE A 17 -20.35 3.33 24.59
CA ILE A 17 -21.54 2.75 23.96
C ILE A 17 -22.23 1.86 25.00
N ILE A 18 -23.54 2.08 25.17
CA ILE A 18 -24.40 1.29 26.05
C ILE A 18 -25.44 0.58 25.18
N VAL A 19 -25.41 -0.75 25.20
CA VAL A 19 -26.37 -1.61 24.51
C VAL A 19 -27.34 -2.19 25.54
N PRO A 20 -28.66 -1.92 25.42
CA PRO A 20 -29.65 -2.44 26.34
C PRO A 20 -29.69 -3.97 26.38
N THR A 21 -29.90 -4.52 27.57
CA THR A 21 -30.07 -5.96 27.83
C THR A 21 -31.13 -6.59 26.91
N ALA A 22 -32.23 -5.87 26.68
CA ALA A 22 -33.34 -6.34 25.84
C ALA A 22 -32.90 -6.69 24.40
N ASP A 23 -31.95 -5.93 23.83
CA ASP A 23 -31.42 -6.19 22.50
C ASP A 23 -30.54 -7.45 22.49
N ILE A 24 -29.74 -7.64 23.55
CA ILE A 24 -28.87 -8.81 23.74
C ILE A 24 -29.73 -10.07 23.94
N GLU A 25 -30.77 -10.01 24.77
CA GLU A 25 -31.68 -11.13 25.00
C GLU A 25 -32.44 -11.53 23.73
N SER A 26 -32.86 -10.55 22.92
CA SER A 26 -33.53 -10.78 21.63
C SER A 26 -32.60 -11.50 20.64
N ARG A 27 -31.34 -11.07 20.56
CA ARG A 27 -30.30 -11.70 19.73
C ARG A 27 -29.97 -13.11 20.22
N MET A 28 -29.86 -13.29 21.54
CA MET A 28 -29.69 -14.60 22.17
C MET A 28 -30.86 -15.54 21.85
N ALA A 29 -32.10 -15.09 21.98
CA ALA A 29 -33.28 -15.89 21.67
C ALA A 29 -33.30 -16.31 20.19
N SER A 30 -32.92 -15.39 19.30
CA SER A 30 -32.80 -15.66 17.86
C SER A 30 -31.73 -16.71 17.56
N ARG A 31 -30.52 -16.55 18.09
CA ARG A 31 -29.42 -17.52 17.93
C ARG A 31 -29.73 -18.89 18.51
N LEU A 32 -30.30 -18.93 19.71
CA LEU A 32 -30.74 -20.20 20.31
C LEU A 32 -31.85 -20.86 19.48
N GLY A 33 -32.71 -20.09 18.84
CA GLY A 33 -33.73 -20.58 17.90
C GLY A 33 -33.13 -21.20 16.64
N GLU A 34 -32.05 -20.61 16.10
CA GLU A 34 -31.30 -21.17 14.96
C GLU A 34 -30.62 -22.49 15.34
N ILE A 35 -29.93 -22.50 16.48
CA ILE A 35 -29.28 -23.70 17.02
C ILE A 35 -30.32 -24.79 17.30
N ALA A 36 -31.50 -24.43 17.83
CA ALA A 36 -32.55 -25.40 18.11
C ALA A 36 -32.99 -26.18 16.87
N ARG A 37 -32.90 -25.59 15.66
CA ARG A 37 -33.25 -26.26 14.39
C ARG A 37 -32.25 -27.35 14.00
N THR A 38 -30.98 -27.20 14.36
CA THR A 38 -29.89 -28.11 13.98
C THR A 38 -29.40 -28.99 15.12
N ALA A 39 -29.71 -28.63 16.37
CA ALA A 39 -29.26 -29.30 17.58
C ALA A 39 -29.75 -30.75 17.66
N ARG A 40 -28.82 -31.63 18.03
CA ARG A 40 -29.08 -33.04 18.34
C ARG A 40 -28.82 -33.24 19.83
N MET A 41 -29.85 -33.65 20.57
CA MET A 41 -29.75 -33.88 21.99
C MET A 41 -30.40 -35.22 22.36
N PRO A 42 -29.77 -36.05 23.21
CA PRO A 42 -30.36 -37.30 23.67
C PRO A 42 -31.77 -37.08 24.24
N GLY A 43 -32.74 -37.87 23.77
CA GLY A 43 -34.14 -37.77 24.19
C GLY A 43 -35.03 -36.83 23.36
N PHE A 44 -34.46 -36.02 22.45
CA PHE A 44 -35.23 -35.11 21.60
C PHE A 44 -34.97 -35.34 20.11
N ARG A 45 -36.04 -35.29 19.30
CA ARG A 45 -35.91 -35.30 17.84
C ARG A 45 -35.17 -34.04 17.38
N PRO A 46 -34.23 -34.12 16.41
CA PRO A 46 -33.56 -32.95 15.87
C PRO A 46 -34.57 -31.86 15.48
N GLY A 47 -34.31 -30.60 15.87
CA GLY A 47 -35.22 -29.49 15.60
C GLY A 47 -36.31 -29.27 16.66
N LYS A 48 -36.45 -30.14 17.66
CA LYS A 48 -37.50 -30.08 18.70
C LYS A 48 -36.96 -30.03 20.13
N VAL A 49 -35.70 -29.63 20.28
CA VAL A 49 -35.10 -29.41 21.60
C VAL A 49 -35.63 -28.11 22.21
N PRO A 50 -36.13 -28.10 23.46
CA PRO A 50 -36.56 -26.88 24.14
C PRO A 50 -35.42 -25.87 24.30
N VAL A 51 -35.71 -24.60 24.02
CA VAL A 51 -34.74 -23.48 24.09
C VAL A 51 -34.15 -23.32 25.49
N HIS A 52 -34.93 -23.57 26.55
CA HIS A 52 -34.44 -23.49 27.93
C HIS A 52 -33.32 -24.50 28.22
N LEU A 53 -33.40 -25.72 27.65
CA LEU A 53 -32.38 -26.74 27.85
C LEU A 53 -31.10 -26.40 27.06
N LEU A 54 -31.26 -25.85 25.85
CA LEU A 54 -30.14 -25.37 25.03
C LEU A 54 -29.43 -24.18 25.69
N ARG A 55 -30.17 -23.25 26.32
CA ARG A 55 -29.58 -22.16 27.10
C ARG A 55 -28.72 -22.72 28.24
N LYS A 56 -29.14 -23.81 28.89
CA LYS A 56 -28.35 -24.43 29.96
C LYS A 56 -27.07 -25.10 29.48
N THR A 57 -27.05 -25.69 28.28
CA THR A 57 -25.88 -26.42 27.75
C THR A 57 -24.96 -25.57 26.88
N HIS A 58 -25.51 -24.62 26.12
CA HIS A 58 -24.80 -23.79 25.15
C HIS A 58 -24.86 -22.28 25.45
N GLY A 59 -25.55 -21.86 26.52
CA GLY A 59 -25.77 -20.45 26.84
C GLY A 59 -24.51 -19.62 26.86
N ASN A 60 -23.45 -20.07 27.54
CA ASN A 60 -22.20 -19.31 27.64
C ASN A 60 -21.49 -19.14 26.29
N ALA A 61 -21.52 -20.18 25.44
CA ALA A 61 -20.90 -20.12 24.11
C ALA A 61 -21.68 -19.18 23.18
N VAL A 62 -23.01 -19.29 23.20
CA VAL A 62 -23.89 -18.42 22.41
C VAL A 62 -23.83 -16.97 22.91
N MET A 63 -23.70 -16.76 24.21
CA MET A 63 -23.55 -15.43 24.79
C MET A 63 -22.27 -14.77 24.29
N GLY A 64 -21.12 -15.46 24.32
CA GLY A 64 -19.87 -14.92 23.80
C GLY A 64 -19.97 -14.50 22.33
N GLU A 65 -20.57 -15.35 21.50
CA GLU A 65 -20.79 -15.06 20.08
C GLU A 65 -21.72 -13.87 19.86
N VAL A 66 -22.84 -13.82 20.59
CA VAL A 66 -23.81 -12.72 20.50
C VAL A 66 -23.18 -11.41 20.96
N LEU A 67 -22.35 -11.42 22.00
CA LEU A 67 -21.64 -10.22 22.45
C LEU A 67 -20.66 -9.71 21.40
N GLU A 68 -19.82 -10.59 20.86
CA GLU A 68 -18.86 -10.22 19.82
C GLU A 68 -19.57 -9.61 18.61
N GLN A 69 -20.64 -10.26 18.14
CA GLN A 69 -21.44 -9.77 17.02
C GLN A 69 -22.12 -8.44 17.35
N THR A 70 -22.69 -8.32 18.55
CA THR A 70 -23.37 -7.09 18.98
C THR A 70 -22.41 -5.93 19.06
N VAL A 71 -21.24 -6.12 19.67
CA VAL A 71 -20.16 -5.12 19.75
C VAL A 71 -19.70 -4.71 18.36
N SER A 72 -19.48 -5.67 17.45
CA SER A 72 -19.04 -5.38 16.08
C SER A 72 -20.06 -4.52 15.32
N GLU A 73 -21.33 -4.93 15.33
CA GLU A 73 -22.40 -4.23 14.62
C GLU A 73 -22.71 -2.85 15.22
N SER A 74 -22.74 -2.75 16.55
CA SER A 74 -23.00 -1.48 17.24
C SER A 74 -21.85 -0.50 17.07
N SER A 75 -20.59 -0.98 17.07
CA SER A 75 -19.43 -0.14 16.75
C SER A 75 -19.47 0.35 15.31
N GLN A 76 -19.82 -0.51 14.34
CA GLN A 76 -19.94 -0.10 12.93
C GLN A 76 -21.07 0.91 12.72
N SER A 77 -22.18 0.74 13.44
CA SER A 77 -23.30 1.69 13.42
C SER A 77 -22.87 3.04 13.99
N ALA A 78 -22.18 3.06 15.13
CA ALA A 78 -21.65 4.28 15.74
C ALA A 78 -20.67 5.03 14.82
N ILE A 79 -19.80 4.31 14.11
CA ILE A 79 -18.89 4.89 13.11
C ILE A 79 -19.66 5.53 11.96
N SER A 80 -20.69 4.84 11.47
CA SER A 80 -21.49 5.30 10.32
C SER A 80 -22.38 6.50 10.68
N GLU A 81 -23.01 6.49 11.86
CA GLU A 81 -23.87 7.57 12.34
C GLU A 81 -23.11 8.87 12.61
N ASN A 82 -21.84 8.78 12.99
CA ASN A 82 -20.97 9.92 13.26
C ASN A 82 -20.07 10.30 12.07
N ASP A 83 -20.28 9.70 10.88
CA ASP A 83 -19.46 9.86 9.66
C ASP A 83 -17.94 9.77 9.93
N LEU A 84 -17.56 8.85 10.82
CA LEU A 84 -16.17 8.68 11.22
C LEU A 84 -15.44 7.85 10.18
N ARG A 85 -14.23 8.30 9.82
CA ARG A 85 -13.33 7.58 8.92
C ARG A 85 -12.13 7.08 9.72
N PRO A 86 -12.24 5.92 10.40
CA PRO A 86 -11.15 5.38 11.18
C PRO A 86 -9.97 4.98 10.28
N VAL A 87 -8.75 5.31 10.72
CA VAL A 87 -7.49 4.94 10.04
C VAL A 87 -7.13 3.48 10.32
N THR A 88 -7.46 3.00 11.52
CA THR A 88 -7.17 1.66 12.04
C THR A 88 -8.44 1.01 12.58
N GLN A 89 -8.38 -0.30 12.82
CA GLN A 89 -9.48 -0.97 13.50
C GLN A 89 -9.68 -0.36 14.91
N PRO A 90 -10.92 -0.01 15.30
CA PRO A 90 -11.19 0.54 16.61
C PRO A 90 -10.74 -0.40 17.72
N LYS A 91 -10.13 0.15 18.76
CA LYS A 91 -9.81 -0.57 19.99
C LYS A 91 -11.06 -0.59 20.85
N ILE A 92 -11.52 -1.78 21.21
CA ILE A 92 -12.73 -1.97 22.01
C ILE A 92 -12.35 -2.57 23.36
N GLU A 93 -12.82 -1.93 24.43
CA GLU A 93 -12.66 -2.39 25.80
C GLU A 93 -14.04 -2.53 26.43
N ILE A 94 -14.39 -3.73 26.91
CA ILE A 94 -15.65 -3.98 27.62
C ILE A 94 -15.48 -3.51 29.06
N ASP A 95 -16.25 -2.48 29.45
CA ASP A 95 -16.18 -1.87 30.78
C ASP A 95 -17.03 -2.64 31.78
N LYS A 96 -18.26 -2.99 31.38
CA LYS A 96 -19.19 -3.74 32.23
C LYS A 96 -20.04 -4.68 31.38
N PHE A 97 -20.09 -5.93 31.81
CA PHE A 97 -21.01 -6.92 31.27
C PHE A 97 -21.36 -7.95 32.35
N GLU A 98 -22.64 -8.02 32.72
CA GLU A 98 -23.21 -9.07 33.56
C GLU A 98 -24.46 -9.65 32.88
N ASP A 99 -24.73 -10.93 33.10
CA ASP A 99 -25.89 -11.60 32.48
C ASP A 99 -27.19 -10.98 33.01
N GLY A 100 -27.99 -10.41 32.10
CA GLY A 100 -29.20 -9.67 32.45
C GLY A 100 -28.98 -8.19 32.75
N GLU A 101 -27.77 -7.67 32.56
CA GLU A 101 -27.46 -6.23 32.61
C GLU A 101 -27.05 -5.69 31.24
N ASP A 102 -27.10 -4.36 31.12
CA ASP A 102 -26.73 -3.66 29.89
C ASP A 102 -25.23 -3.84 29.61
N LEU A 103 -24.88 -3.98 28.34
CA LEU A 103 -23.49 -4.06 27.91
C LEU A 103 -22.93 -2.65 27.77
N GLU A 104 -21.88 -2.35 28.53
CA GLU A 104 -21.14 -1.10 28.47
C GLU A 104 -19.73 -1.37 27.95
N TYR A 105 -19.35 -0.66 26.89
CA TYR A 105 -18.00 -0.75 26.36
C TYR A 105 -17.52 0.60 25.80
N THR A 106 -16.21 0.78 25.83
CA THR A 106 -15.52 1.95 25.27
C THR A 106 -14.87 1.57 23.94
N MET A 107 -15.10 2.39 22.93
CA MET A 107 -14.51 2.30 21.59
C MET A 107 -13.57 3.48 21.38
N GLU A 108 -12.28 3.22 21.23
CA GLU A 108 -11.25 4.20 20.89
C GLU A 108 -10.81 4.04 19.43
N LEU A 109 -10.76 5.14 18.67
CA LEU A 109 -10.32 5.13 17.27
C LEU A 109 -9.60 6.43 16.89
N GLU A 110 -8.80 6.35 15.84
CA GLU A 110 -8.13 7.51 15.25
C GLU A 110 -8.75 7.82 13.88
N ILE A 111 -9.11 9.08 13.64
CA ILE A 111 -9.71 9.52 12.37
C ILE A 111 -8.69 10.20 11.46
N PHE A 112 -8.96 10.17 10.15
CA PHE A 112 -8.20 10.98 9.21
C PHE A 112 -8.36 12.48 9.51
N PRO A 113 -7.26 13.27 9.42
CA PRO A 113 -7.38 14.71 9.50
C PRO A 113 -8.15 15.26 8.30
N GLU A 114 -8.90 16.34 8.52
CA GLU A 114 -9.41 17.15 7.42
C GLU A 114 -8.25 17.94 6.81
N ILE A 115 -7.87 17.56 5.59
CA ILE A 115 -6.84 18.27 4.82
C ILE A 115 -7.53 19.36 4.00
N THR A 116 -7.33 20.61 4.39
CA THR A 116 -7.70 21.76 3.55
C THR A 116 -6.58 22.02 2.55
N LEU A 117 -6.89 21.86 1.26
CA LEU A 117 -5.94 22.14 0.19
C LEU A 117 -5.70 23.65 0.12
N ALA A 118 -4.43 24.06 0.06
CA ALA A 118 -4.07 25.44 -0.19
C ALA A 118 -4.45 25.88 -1.63
N ASP A 119 -4.56 27.18 -1.85
CA ASP A 119 -4.81 27.72 -3.20
C ASP A 119 -3.59 27.52 -4.11
N PHE A 120 -3.68 26.51 -4.97
CA PHE A 120 -2.65 26.17 -5.95
C PHE A 120 -2.46 27.25 -7.02
N SER A 121 -3.36 28.22 -7.16
CA SER A 121 -3.22 29.33 -8.12
C SER A 121 -2.05 30.25 -7.79
N SER A 122 -1.61 30.26 -6.53
CA SER A 122 -0.43 31.01 -6.06
C SER A 122 0.90 30.33 -6.42
N LEU A 123 0.88 29.03 -6.74
CA LEU A 123 2.08 28.25 -7.04
C LEU A 123 2.54 28.49 -8.48
N LYS A 124 3.73 29.09 -8.62
CA LYS A 124 4.38 29.26 -9.92
C LYS A 124 5.35 28.11 -10.15
N LEU A 125 5.12 27.34 -11.21
CA LEU A 125 6.02 26.29 -11.67
C LEU A 125 6.70 26.74 -12.96
N GLU A 126 8.02 26.65 -12.99
CA GLU A 126 8.78 26.90 -14.21
C GLU A 126 8.88 25.61 -15.02
N ARG A 127 8.27 25.60 -16.21
CA ARG A 127 8.42 24.50 -17.16
C ARG A 127 9.58 24.79 -18.09
N LEU A 128 10.72 24.16 -17.83
CA LEU A 128 11.85 24.17 -18.74
C LEU A 128 11.46 23.46 -20.04
N LYS A 129 11.39 24.21 -21.13
CA LYS A 129 11.22 23.70 -22.48
C LYS A 129 12.55 23.88 -23.21
N VAL A 130 13.16 22.77 -23.61
CA VAL A 130 14.33 22.77 -24.48
C VAL A 130 13.84 22.54 -25.90
N SER A 131 14.15 23.46 -26.82
CA SER A 131 13.92 23.25 -28.25
C SER A 131 15.03 22.36 -28.84
N SER A 132 14.68 21.56 -29.84
CA SER A 132 15.67 20.85 -30.65
C SER A 132 16.53 21.86 -31.39
N ASN A 133 17.84 21.76 -31.24
CA ASN A 133 18.80 22.54 -32.01
C ASN A 133 19.17 21.73 -33.27
N GLU A 134 18.69 22.18 -34.43
CA GLU A 134 18.93 21.52 -35.72
C GLU A 134 20.44 21.40 -36.03
N GLU A 135 21.26 22.40 -35.69
CA GLU A 135 22.72 22.35 -35.89
C GLU A 135 23.37 21.21 -35.08
N LYS A 136 22.88 20.97 -33.84
CA LYS A 136 23.37 19.84 -33.04
C LYS A 136 22.93 18.50 -33.60
N ILE A 137 21.74 18.45 -34.20
CA ILE A 137 21.23 17.23 -34.85
C ILE A 137 22.12 16.93 -36.06
N ASP A 138 22.36 17.91 -36.93
CA ASP A 138 23.18 17.74 -38.12
C ASP A 138 24.63 17.38 -37.79
N ALA A 139 25.23 18.05 -36.80
CA ALA A 139 26.57 17.71 -36.33
C ALA A 139 26.65 16.27 -35.81
N THR A 140 25.62 15.82 -35.09
CA THR A 140 25.56 14.43 -34.59
C THR A 140 25.41 13.44 -35.73
N ILE A 141 24.57 13.74 -36.74
CA ILE A 141 24.41 12.90 -37.93
C ILE A 141 25.73 12.79 -38.70
N GLN A 142 26.45 13.90 -38.91
CA GLN A 142 27.74 13.90 -39.58
C GLN A 142 28.79 13.08 -38.82
N GLN A 143 28.82 13.19 -37.49
CA GLN A 143 29.72 12.39 -36.65
C GLN A 143 29.44 10.89 -36.78
N ILE A 144 28.16 10.50 -36.74
CA ILE A 144 27.76 9.10 -36.94
C ILE A 144 28.18 8.61 -38.32
N ALA A 145 27.90 9.39 -39.37
CA ALA A 145 28.30 9.05 -40.74
C ALA A 145 29.82 8.92 -40.89
N ALA A 146 30.60 9.79 -40.25
CA ALA A 146 32.06 9.72 -40.27
C ALA A 146 32.60 8.45 -39.59
N SER A 147 31.98 7.99 -38.50
CA SER A 147 32.39 6.76 -37.80
C SER A 147 32.08 5.46 -38.54
N GLN A 148 31.17 5.49 -39.52
CA GLN A 148 30.73 4.30 -40.28
C GLN A 148 31.38 4.20 -41.66
N LYS A 149 32.48 4.94 -41.91
CA LYS A 149 33.19 4.87 -43.18
C LYS A 149 33.91 3.53 -43.31
N GLU A 150 33.77 2.90 -44.48
CA GLU A 150 34.56 1.74 -44.87
C GLU A 150 35.89 2.20 -45.49
N SER A 151 36.98 1.54 -45.13
CA SER A 151 38.30 1.78 -45.71
C SER A 151 38.61 0.71 -46.77
N ILE A 152 39.01 1.14 -47.96
CA ILE A 152 39.34 0.27 -49.09
C ILE A 152 40.86 0.37 -49.35
N PRO A 153 41.56 -0.74 -49.61
CA PRO A 153 42.98 -0.68 -49.98
C PRO A 153 43.22 0.17 -51.24
N LEU A 154 44.22 1.05 -51.20
CA LEU A 154 44.63 1.83 -52.37
C LEU A 154 45.27 0.91 -53.42
N GLU A 155 44.70 0.88 -54.64
CA GLU A 155 45.22 0.07 -55.76
C GLU A 155 46.39 0.74 -56.51
N VAL A 156 46.54 2.06 -56.37
CA VAL A 156 47.55 2.87 -57.05
C VAL A 156 48.53 3.43 -56.02
N LYS A 157 49.84 3.33 -56.31
CA LYS A 157 50.88 3.92 -55.46
C LYS A 157 50.88 5.44 -55.61
N ARG A 158 50.35 6.14 -54.60
CA ARG A 158 50.41 7.59 -54.43
C ARG A 158 50.94 7.97 -53.04
N ASN A 159 51.27 9.24 -52.84
CA ASN A 159 51.59 9.78 -51.52
C ASN A 159 50.33 9.74 -50.62
N ILE A 160 50.54 9.64 -49.30
CA ILE A 160 49.47 9.63 -48.29
C ILE A 160 48.82 11.02 -48.20
N GLU A 161 47.50 11.06 -48.06
CA GLU A 161 46.68 12.27 -47.94
C GLU A 161 45.81 12.24 -46.66
N GLU A 162 45.29 13.40 -46.25
CA GLU A 162 44.38 13.48 -45.10
C GLU A 162 43.11 12.65 -45.35
N GLY A 163 42.80 11.73 -44.43
CA GLY A 163 41.67 10.82 -44.52
C GLY A 163 42.02 9.41 -45.00
N ASP A 164 43.27 9.16 -45.43
CA ASP A 164 43.77 7.80 -45.64
C ASP A 164 44.00 7.10 -44.28
N VAL A 165 43.66 5.81 -44.20
CA VAL A 165 43.96 4.97 -43.03
C VAL A 165 45.28 4.25 -43.28
N VAL A 166 46.22 4.37 -42.34
CA VAL A 166 47.58 3.81 -42.50
C VAL A 166 47.85 2.80 -41.40
N VAL A 167 48.27 1.60 -41.80
CA VAL A 167 48.74 0.57 -40.86
C VAL A 167 50.26 0.63 -40.80
N ILE A 168 50.80 0.93 -39.62
CA ILE A 168 52.25 1.07 -39.39
C ILE A 168 52.74 0.23 -38.21
N ASP A 169 54.02 -0.13 -38.29
CA ASP A 169 54.79 -0.66 -37.17
C ASP A 169 55.73 0.43 -36.68
N PHE A 170 55.73 0.74 -35.38
CA PHE A 170 56.60 1.77 -34.84
C PHE A 170 57.23 1.38 -33.51
N LEU A 171 58.42 1.95 -33.28
CA LEU A 171 59.19 1.81 -32.05
C LEU A 171 59.68 3.19 -31.63
N GLY A 172 59.08 3.72 -30.57
CA GLY A 172 59.39 5.01 -29.97
C GLY A 172 60.61 4.93 -29.06
N ARG A 173 61.52 5.90 -29.19
CA ARG A 173 62.71 6.04 -28.34
C ARG A 173 62.79 7.45 -27.79
N VAL A 174 63.09 7.58 -26.50
CA VAL A 174 63.43 8.86 -25.86
C VAL A 174 64.90 8.80 -25.47
N ASN A 175 65.71 9.74 -25.97
CA ASN A 175 67.16 9.76 -25.76
C ASN A 175 67.89 8.47 -26.15
N GLY A 176 67.37 7.74 -27.13
CA GLY A 176 67.93 6.47 -27.62
C GLY A 176 67.48 5.23 -26.85
N GLU A 177 66.76 5.39 -25.74
CA GLU A 177 66.20 4.29 -24.95
C GLU A 177 64.72 4.08 -25.28
N GLU A 178 64.31 2.81 -25.34
CA GLU A 178 62.92 2.42 -25.59
C GLU A 178 62.11 2.62 -24.31
N PHE A 179 60.87 3.12 -24.44
CA PHE A 179 60.00 3.36 -23.30
C PHE A 179 58.74 2.49 -23.35
N GLU A 180 58.18 2.18 -22.18
CA GLU A 180 57.00 1.33 -22.04
C GLU A 180 55.77 2.01 -22.67
N GLY A 181 55.02 1.26 -23.50
CA GLY A 181 53.90 1.80 -24.28
C GLY A 181 54.31 2.49 -25.61
N GLY A 182 55.60 2.55 -25.93
CA GLY A 182 56.13 3.18 -27.14
C GLY A 182 56.31 2.26 -28.35
N LYS A 183 55.95 0.97 -28.27
CA LYS A 183 56.10 0.00 -29.38
C LYS A 183 54.73 -0.56 -29.78
N ALA A 184 54.43 -0.57 -31.08
CA ALA A 184 53.26 -1.26 -31.64
C ALA A 184 53.57 -1.87 -33.02
N GLU A 185 52.97 -3.02 -33.29
CA GLU A 185 52.99 -3.71 -34.59
C GLU A 185 51.53 -3.84 -35.07
N GLY A 186 51.25 -3.55 -36.34
CA GLY A 186 49.92 -3.54 -36.95
C GLY A 186 49.02 -2.40 -36.49
N TYR A 187 49.58 -1.25 -36.10
CA TYR A 187 48.82 -0.14 -35.56
C TYR A 187 48.13 0.66 -36.67
N SER A 188 46.80 0.76 -36.63
CA SER A 188 46.01 1.53 -37.58
C SER A 188 45.84 2.98 -37.10
N LEU A 189 46.29 3.93 -37.91
CA LEU A 189 46.10 5.38 -37.75
C LEU A 189 44.92 5.88 -38.57
#